data_AF-A0A2R6F8I4-F1
#
_entry.id   AF-A0A2R6F8I4-F1
#
_cell.length_a   1.000
_cell.length_b   1.000
_cell.length_c   1.000
_cell.angle_alpha   90.00
_cell.angle_beta   90.00
_cell.angle_gamma   90.00
#
_symmetry.space_group_name_H-M   'P 1'
#
loop_
_entity.id
_entity.type
_entity.pdbx_description
1 polymer ?
#
loop_
_entity_poly.entity_id
_entity_poly.type
_entity_poly.pdbx_seq_one_letter_code
_entity_poly.pdbx_strand_id
1 'polypeptide(L)'
;MVVAAAVGPAVASAAEQTETDVQLNGEIDSREEAVLFARNVDEVKGHLRASIRLAGNYQPEEVQFHADHAYTDYWNASSPRGPLQPAIASANESLAGELETKLASLDSKATSLSPTAYERYVREEVFPLLDRALEDAVPSEYRESEDFDADVTVAVLDRIEGEYAAGINESGAVASREGYREYWDARGFIVQASERYEGELAPTFGPLAHTQVEESFTELQANASRQASPSELTAITADLRSTLSNPGEDESAFEDLLELFATLLEELSDGTTDGSS
;
A
#
# COMPACT_ATOMS: atom_id res chain seq x y z
N MET A 1 -20.40 26.12 -45.03
CA MET A 1 -20.41 24.87 -44.24
C MET A 1 -19.05 24.80 -43.57
N VAL A 2 -18.95 25.30 -42.34
CA VAL A 2 -17.69 25.44 -41.59
C VAL A 2 -17.60 24.24 -40.67
N VAL A 3 -16.59 23.39 -40.88
CA VAL A 3 -16.29 22.23 -40.03
C VAL A 3 -15.50 22.75 -38.84
N ALA A 4 -16.12 22.80 -37.66
CA ALA A 4 -15.44 23.12 -36.42
C ALA A 4 -14.66 21.88 -35.94
N ALA A 5 -13.34 21.98 -35.91
CA ALA A 5 -12.47 21.01 -35.27
C ALA A 5 -12.59 21.20 -33.75
N ALA A 6 -13.15 20.21 -33.05
CA ALA A 6 -13.10 20.15 -31.60
C ALA A 6 -11.69 19.70 -31.19
N VAL A 7 -10.89 20.65 -30.72
CA VAL A 7 -9.66 20.37 -29.98
C VAL A 7 -10.10 19.97 -28.57
N GLY A 8 -10.06 18.67 -28.27
CA GLY A 8 -10.29 18.19 -26.90
C GLY A 8 -9.15 18.66 -25.99
N PRO A 9 -9.43 18.96 -24.71
CA PRO A 9 -8.37 19.24 -23.76
C PRO A 9 -7.55 17.97 -23.54
N ALA A 10 -6.22 18.10 -23.66
CA ALA A 10 -5.28 17.10 -23.20
C ALA A 10 -5.50 16.91 -21.69
N VAL A 11 -5.81 15.67 -21.30
CA VAL A 11 -5.85 15.28 -19.90
C VAL A 11 -4.40 15.32 -19.42
N ALA A 12 -4.06 16.33 -18.64
CA ALA A 12 -2.79 16.38 -17.95
C ALA A 12 -2.76 15.21 -16.96
N SER A 13 -1.71 14.39 -17.05
CA SER A 13 -1.38 13.36 -16.09
C SER A 13 -1.31 14.01 -14.70
N ALA A 14 -2.29 13.69 -13.85
CA ALA A 14 -2.40 14.21 -12.51
C ALA A 14 -1.79 13.18 -11.55
N ALA A 15 -0.46 13.22 -11.43
CA ALA A 15 0.30 12.70 -10.28
C ALA A 15 1.67 13.38 -10.18
N GLU A 16 1.75 14.69 -10.39
CA GLU A 16 2.79 15.51 -9.76
C GLU A 16 2.23 15.97 -8.41
N GLN A 17 2.00 15.02 -7.48
CA GLN A 17 2.14 15.39 -6.08
C GLN A 17 3.61 15.70 -5.89
N THR A 18 3.92 16.84 -5.28
CA THR A 18 5.27 17.25 -4.89
C THR A 18 5.94 16.11 -4.14
N GLU A 19 6.67 15.25 -4.85
CA GLU A 19 7.81 14.55 -4.29
C GLU A 19 8.69 15.66 -3.73
N THR A 20 8.69 15.80 -2.41
CA THR A 20 9.81 16.42 -1.72
C THR A 20 11.08 15.78 -2.28
N ASP A 21 12.14 16.57 -2.51
CA ASP A 21 13.44 16.17 -3.09
C ASP A 21 14.20 15.08 -2.27
N VAL A 22 13.49 14.25 -1.51
CA VAL A 22 13.98 13.12 -0.73
C VAL A 22 14.49 12.07 -1.71
N GLN A 23 15.79 11.77 -1.66
CA GLN A 23 16.44 10.82 -2.55
C GLN A 23 17.15 9.74 -1.76
N LEU A 24 16.93 8.47 -2.13
CA LEU A 24 17.67 7.33 -1.59
C LEU A 24 19.03 7.23 -2.29
N ASN A 25 20.03 7.95 -1.79
CA ASN A 25 21.36 8.03 -2.41
C ASN A 25 22.49 7.39 -1.57
N GLY A 26 22.15 6.79 -0.43
CA GLY A 26 23.10 6.22 0.52
C GLY A 26 22.42 5.82 1.82
N GLU A 27 23.06 6.10 2.95
CA GLU A 27 22.51 5.89 4.30
C GLU A 27 21.16 6.62 4.48
N ILE A 28 20.26 6.04 5.28
CA ILE A 28 18.95 6.60 5.60
C ILE A 28 19.11 7.42 6.89
N ASP A 29 19.09 8.75 6.75
CA ASP A 29 19.45 9.70 7.81
C ASP A 29 18.26 10.55 8.29
N SER A 30 17.07 10.26 7.77
CA SER A 30 15.83 10.98 8.12
C SER A 30 14.61 10.07 8.13
N ARG A 31 13.57 10.50 8.84
CA ARG A 31 12.28 9.80 8.89
C ARG A 31 11.63 9.75 7.51
N GLU A 32 11.74 10.84 6.73
CA GLU A 32 11.18 10.93 5.38
C GLU A 32 11.85 9.93 4.42
N GLU A 33 13.17 9.78 4.48
CA GLU A 33 13.89 8.76 3.71
C GLU A 33 13.53 7.34 4.15
N ALA A 34 13.37 7.11 5.46
CA ALA A 34 12.96 5.82 6.00
C ALA A 34 11.57 5.41 5.50
N VAL A 35 10.60 6.33 5.53
CA VAL A 35 9.24 6.10 5.01
C VAL A 35 9.27 5.85 3.51
N LEU A 36 10.02 6.67 2.74
CA LEU A 36 10.19 6.49 1.30
C LEU A 36 10.79 5.12 0.96
N PHE A 37 11.83 4.70 1.68
CA PHE A 37 12.47 3.41 1.50
C PHE A 37 11.50 2.25 1.77
N ALA A 38 10.81 2.27 2.92
CA ALA A 38 9.86 1.23 3.29
C ALA A 38 8.66 1.18 2.32
N ARG A 39 8.14 2.33 1.89
CA ARG A 39 7.10 2.43 0.85
C ARG A 39 7.58 1.79 -0.46
N ASN A 40 8.79 2.11 -0.92
CA ASN A 40 9.35 1.52 -2.14
C ASN A 40 9.52 0.00 -2.03
N VAL A 41 9.93 -0.51 -0.85
CA VAL A 41 9.96 -1.95 -0.59
C VAL A 41 8.56 -2.58 -0.69
N ASP A 42 7.54 -1.93 -0.14
CA ASP A 42 6.16 -2.40 -0.24
C ASP A 42 5.59 -2.31 -1.66
N GLU A 43 5.92 -1.27 -2.43
CA GLU A 43 5.56 -1.19 -3.85
C GLU A 43 6.20 -2.34 -4.65
N VAL A 44 7.48 -2.66 -4.42
CA VAL A 44 8.11 -3.85 -5.03
C VAL A 44 7.34 -5.12 -4.68
N LYS A 45 7.02 -5.34 -3.40
CA LYS A 45 6.23 -6.52 -2.99
C LYS A 45 4.85 -6.54 -3.64
N GLY A 46 4.20 -5.40 -3.76
CA GLY A 46 2.90 -5.26 -4.39
C GLY A 46 2.92 -5.58 -5.90
N HIS A 47 3.90 -5.06 -6.64
CA HIS A 47 4.12 -5.44 -8.05
C HIS A 47 4.29 -6.96 -8.20
N LEU A 48 5.08 -7.58 -7.32
CA LEU A 48 5.30 -9.02 -7.35
C LEU A 48 4.05 -9.83 -6.98
N ARG A 49 3.18 -9.34 -6.10
CA ARG A 49 1.86 -9.95 -5.84
C ARG A 49 0.96 -9.90 -7.07
N ALA A 50 0.93 -8.77 -7.77
CA ALA A 50 0.22 -8.64 -9.04
C ALA A 50 0.76 -9.65 -10.07
N SER A 51 2.08 -9.73 -10.22
CA SER A 51 2.77 -10.68 -11.08
C SER A 51 2.39 -12.15 -10.75
N ILE A 52 2.42 -12.55 -9.48
CA ILE A 52 2.00 -13.89 -9.04
C ILE A 52 0.54 -14.18 -9.44
N ARG A 53 -0.36 -13.22 -9.17
CA ARG A 53 -1.80 -13.38 -9.46
C ARG A 53 -2.03 -13.56 -10.96
N LEU A 54 -1.33 -12.80 -11.78
CA LEU A 54 -1.39 -12.88 -13.24
C LEU A 54 -0.79 -14.18 -13.78
N ALA A 55 0.21 -14.74 -13.10
CA ALA A 55 0.78 -16.04 -13.46
C ALA A 55 -0.26 -17.15 -13.28
N GLY A 56 -1.03 -17.11 -12.19
CA GLY A 56 -2.17 -17.99 -11.98
C GLY A 56 -3.28 -17.86 -13.03
N ASN A 57 -3.38 -16.70 -13.68
CA ASN A 57 -4.34 -16.44 -14.77
C ASN A 57 -3.76 -16.73 -16.17
N TYR A 58 -2.54 -17.26 -16.26
CA TYR A 58 -1.86 -17.59 -17.51
C TYR A 58 -1.68 -16.38 -18.47
N GLN A 59 -1.29 -15.22 -17.93
CA GLN A 59 -1.06 -13.99 -18.70
C GLN A 59 0.43 -13.61 -18.76
N PRO A 60 1.29 -14.35 -19.49
CA PRO A 60 2.75 -14.27 -19.36
C PRO A 60 3.34 -12.88 -19.63
N GLU A 61 2.79 -12.13 -20.59
CA GLU A 61 3.26 -10.77 -20.91
C GLU A 61 3.02 -9.80 -19.74
N GLU A 62 1.92 -9.98 -19.01
CA GLU A 62 1.60 -9.12 -17.86
C GLU A 62 2.36 -9.58 -16.62
N VAL A 63 2.57 -10.90 -16.42
CA VAL A 63 3.46 -11.41 -15.36
C VAL A 63 4.85 -10.81 -15.47
N GLN A 64 5.43 -10.87 -16.67
CA GLN A 64 6.75 -10.30 -16.97
C GLN A 64 6.78 -8.80 -16.69
N PHE A 65 5.79 -8.06 -17.17
CA PHE A 65 5.71 -6.60 -16.97
C PHE A 65 5.78 -6.23 -15.48
N HIS A 66 4.92 -6.82 -14.65
CA HIS A 66 4.92 -6.52 -13.22
C HIS A 66 6.14 -7.07 -12.46
N ALA A 67 6.74 -8.16 -12.94
CA ALA A 67 7.98 -8.69 -12.37
C ALA A 67 9.18 -7.75 -12.61
N ASP A 68 9.20 -7.08 -13.76
CA ASP A 68 10.30 -6.21 -14.20
C ASP A 68 10.38 -4.92 -13.38
N HIS A 69 9.23 -4.35 -12.96
CA HIS A 69 9.18 -3.14 -12.13
C HIS A 69 10.10 -3.21 -10.90
N ALA A 70 10.17 -4.37 -10.24
CA ALA A 70 11.04 -4.55 -9.09
C ALA A 70 12.51 -4.17 -9.38
N TYR A 71 13.01 -4.45 -10.59
CA TYR A 71 14.36 -4.07 -11.01
C TYR A 71 14.41 -2.73 -11.74
N THR A 72 13.48 -2.47 -12.68
CA THR A 72 13.50 -1.29 -13.53
C THR A 72 13.15 -0.01 -12.79
N ASP A 73 12.21 -0.10 -11.85
CA ASP A 73 11.58 1.07 -11.29
C ASP A 73 12.09 1.38 -9.89
N TYR A 74 12.63 0.40 -9.16
CA TYR A 74 13.06 0.56 -7.77
C TYR A 74 14.51 0.14 -7.50
N TRP A 75 15.11 -0.77 -8.27
CA TRP A 75 16.46 -1.25 -7.95
C TRP A 75 17.56 -0.46 -8.63
N ASN A 76 17.48 -0.33 -9.96
CA ASN A 76 18.62 0.14 -10.75
C ASN A 76 18.91 1.63 -10.52
N ALA A 77 20.15 2.05 -10.77
CA ALA A 77 20.60 3.43 -10.53
C ALA A 77 19.88 4.52 -11.35
N SER A 78 19.14 4.13 -12.40
CA SER A 78 18.29 5.03 -13.21
C SER A 78 16.81 4.94 -12.83
N SER A 79 16.51 4.32 -11.69
CA SER A 79 15.16 4.15 -11.15
C SER A 79 14.45 5.50 -11.06
N PRO A 80 13.27 5.66 -11.69
CA PRO A 80 12.46 6.87 -11.58
C PRO A 80 11.83 7.05 -10.19
N ARG A 81 11.86 6.03 -9.31
CA ARG A 81 11.27 6.05 -7.96
C ARG A 81 12.29 6.19 -6.83
N GLY A 82 13.56 6.41 -7.18
CA GLY A 82 14.68 6.41 -6.25
C GLY A 82 15.20 4.99 -5.99
N PRO A 83 16.47 4.69 -6.32
CA PRO A 83 16.98 3.33 -6.22
C PRO A 83 17.08 2.87 -4.75
N LEU A 84 16.57 1.68 -4.46
CA LEU A 84 16.77 0.98 -3.18
C LEU A 84 18.23 0.57 -2.99
N GLN A 85 18.96 0.32 -4.09
CA GLN A 85 20.28 -0.30 -4.05
C GLN A 85 21.32 0.48 -3.24
N PRO A 86 21.47 1.81 -3.36
CA PRO A 86 22.45 2.57 -2.57
C PRO A 86 22.26 2.43 -1.06
N ALA A 87 21.02 2.52 -0.58
CA ALA A 87 20.71 2.39 0.84
C ALA A 87 20.99 0.98 1.37
N ILE A 88 20.57 -0.05 0.63
CA ILE A 88 20.82 -1.44 1.01
C ILE A 88 22.32 -1.74 0.96
N ALA A 89 23.05 -1.24 -0.02
CA ALA A 89 24.49 -1.46 -0.13
C ALA A 89 25.29 -0.76 0.98
N SER A 90 24.84 0.43 1.41
CA SER A 90 25.44 1.15 2.53
C SER A 90 25.32 0.35 3.83
N ALA A 91 24.15 -0.23 4.08
CA ALA A 91 23.89 -1.04 5.28
C ALA A 91 24.50 -2.45 5.20
N ASN A 92 24.34 -3.12 4.06
CA ASN A 92 24.72 -4.52 3.85
C ASN A 92 25.01 -4.83 2.37
N GLU A 93 26.25 -4.61 1.95
CA GLU A 93 26.71 -4.86 0.56
C GLU A 93 26.44 -6.31 0.08
N SER A 94 26.54 -7.31 0.99
CA SER A 94 26.27 -8.70 0.62
C SER A 94 24.79 -8.94 0.32
N LEU A 95 23.88 -8.36 1.12
CA LEU A 95 22.44 -8.43 0.87
C LEU A 95 22.08 -7.70 -0.42
N ALA A 96 22.71 -6.54 -0.69
CA ALA A 96 22.51 -5.81 -1.93
C ALA A 96 22.84 -6.67 -3.17
N GLY A 97 23.98 -7.37 -3.17
CA GLY A 97 24.35 -8.26 -4.27
C GLY A 97 23.41 -9.46 -4.44
N GLU A 98 22.87 -9.99 -3.33
CA GLU A 98 21.89 -11.08 -3.38
C GLU A 98 20.56 -10.61 -3.98
N LEU A 99 20.02 -9.47 -3.50
CA LEU A 99 18.82 -8.87 -4.05
C LEU A 99 18.98 -8.48 -5.52
N GLU A 100 20.10 -7.87 -5.92
CA GLU A 100 20.35 -7.55 -7.33
C GLU A 100 20.22 -8.80 -8.20
N THR A 101 20.84 -9.90 -7.80
CA THR A 101 20.79 -11.17 -8.54
C THR A 101 19.36 -11.71 -8.63
N LYS A 102 18.60 -11.67 -7.52
CA LYS A 102 17.21 -12.15 -7.49
C LYS A 102 16.32 -11.28 -8.36
N LEU A 103 16.35 -9.96 -8.14
CA LEU A 103 15.49 -9.00 -8.82
C LEU A 103 15.76 -8.96 -10.33
N ALA A 104 17.03 -8.94 -10.75
CA ALA A 104 17.39 -8.99 -12.17
C ALA A 104 16.98 -10.30 -12.88
N SER A 105 16.72 -11.36 -12.11
CA SER A 105 16.28 -12.65 -12.66
C SER A 105 14.77 -12.81 -12.73
N LEU A 106 13.98 -11.93 -12.09
CA LEU A 106 12.53 -12.06 -11.93
C LEU A 106 11.80 -12.22 -13.27
N ASP A 107 12.13 -11.42 -14.27
CA ASP A 107 11.57 -11.53 -15.63
C ASP A 107 11.75 -12.95 -16.20
N SER A 108 13.00 -13.44 -16.19
CA SER A 108 13.29 -14.78 -16.69
C SER A 108 12.58 -15.87 -15.88
N LYS A 109 12.36 -15.67 -14.57
CA LYS A 109 11.66 -16.63 -13.70
C LYS A 109 10.15 -16.62 -13.95
N ALA A 110 9.56 -15.43 -14.12
CA ALA A 110 8.16 -15.22 -14.44
C ALA A 110 7.73 -15.97 -15.72
N THR A 111 8.62 -16.07 -16.70
CA THR A 111 8.34 -16.71 -17.98
C THR A 111 8.77 -18.17 -18.07
N SER A 112 9.73 -18.61 -17.25
CA SER A 112 10.29 -19.98 -17.32
C SER A 112 9.77 -20.95 -16.26
N LEU A 113 9.26 -20.45 -15.12
CA LEU A 113 8.69 -21.28 -14.06
C LEU A 113 7.20 -21.52 -14.27
N SER A 114 6.67 -22.59 -13.66
CA SER A 114 5.22 -22.73 -13.51
C SER A 114 4.69 -21.68 -12.52
N PRO A 115 3.39 -21.29 -12.59
CA PRO A 115 2.83 -20.29 -11.67
C PRO A 115 3.10 -20.60 -10.19
N THR A 116 2.91 -21.84 -9.75
CA THR A 116 3.20 -22.26 -8.36
C THR A 116 4.69 -22.22 -8.02
N ALA A 117 5.58 -22.52 -8.97
CA ALA A 117 7.02 -22.45 -8.71
C ALA A 117 7.51 -20.99 -8.69
N TYR A 118 6.94 -20.13 -9.52
CA TYR A 118 7.20 -18.69 -9.51
C TYR A 118 6.70 -18.03 -8.23
N GLU A 119 5.47 -18.33 -7.80
CA GLU A 119 4.94 -17.88 -6.52
C GLU A 119 5.85 -18.25 -5.35
N ARG A 120 6.28 -19.52 -5.31
CA ARG A 120 7.21 -19.99 -4.27
C ARG A 120 8.53 -19.22 -4.31
N TYR A 121 9.11 -19.04 -5.49
CA TYR A 121 10.35 -18.29 -5.66
C TYR A 121 10.21 -16.87 -5.11
N VAL A 122 9.15 -16.15 -5.47
CA VAL A 122 8.92 -14.79 -4.97
C VAL A 122 8.70 -14.78 -3.45
N ARG A 123 7.79 -15.59 -2.94
CA ARG A 123 7.39 -15.57 -1.52
C ARG A 123 8.47 -16.09 -0.57
N GLU A 124 9.23 -17.11 -0.98
CA GLU A 124 10.18 -17.78 -0.10
C GLU A 124 11.63 -17.32 -0.32
N GLU A 125 11.96 -16.74 -1.49
CA GLU A 125 13.34 -16.32 -1.79
C GLU A 125 13.50 -14.81 -2.00
N VAL A 126 12.46 -14.06 -2.38
CA VAL A 126 12.57 -12.62 -2.65
C VAL A 126 12.03 -11.79 -1.50
N PHE A 127 10.80 -12.05 -1.04
CA PHE A 127 10.19 -11.27 0.05
C PHE A 127 11.04 -11.26 1.32
N PRO A 128 11.60 -12.39 1.81
CA PRO A 128 12.44 -12.37 3.00
C PRO A 128 13.72 -11.52 2.86
N LEU A 129 14.24 -11.35 1.64
CA LEU A 129 15.38 -10.49 1.41
C LEU A 129 14.99 -9.01 1.43
N LEU A 130 13.80 -8.68 0.94
CA LEU A 130 13.23 -7.33 1.02
C LEU A 130 12.91 -6.95 2.49
N ASP A 131 12.40 -7.90 3.28
CA ASP A 131 12.18 -7.71 4.72
C ASP A 131 13.49 -7.41 5.45
N ARG A 132 14.52 -8.24 5.21
CA ARG A 132 15.86 -8.01 5.75
C ARG A 132 16.47 -6.68 5.30
N ALA A 133 16.20 -6.25 4.07
CA ALA A 133 16.69 -4.96 3.58
C ALA A 133 16.06 -3.79 4.36
N LEU A 134 14.78 -3.89 4.71
CA LEU A 134 14.11 -2.91 5.57
C LEU A 134 14.70 -2.93 6.99
N GLU A 135 14.94 -4.11 7.56
CA GLU A 135 15.56 -4.25 8.89
C GLU A 135 16.99 -3.67 8.94
N ASP A 136 17.81 -3.96 7.93
CA ASP A 136 19.22 -3.55 7.88
C ASP A 136 19.39 -2.07 7.51
N ALA A 137 18.60 -1.57 6.55
CA ALA A 137 18.79 -0.21 6.01
C ALA A 137 18.06 0.88 6.79
N VAL A 138 16.92 0.58 7.41
CA VAL A 138 16.14 1.58 8.15
C VAL A 138 16.55 1.58 9.63
N PRO A 139 17.10 2.69 10.15
CA PRO A 139 17.43 2.82 11.57
C PRO A 139 16.25 2.48 12.48
N SER A 140 16.53 1.75 13.57
CA SER A 140 15.50 1.32 14.51
C SER A 140 14.75 2.49 15.15
N GLU A 141 15.39 3.65 15.32
CA GLU A 141 14.75 4.86 15.86
C GLU A 141 13.60 5.38 14.99
N TYR A 142 13.62 5.11 13.68
CA TYR A 142 12.49 5.40 12.80
C TYR A 142 11.51 4.23 12.78
N ARG A 143 12.01 3.00 12.56
CA ARG A 143 11.16 1.81 12.42
C ARG A 143 10.35 1.47 13.67
N GLU A 144 10.85 1.78 14.86
CA GLU A 144 10.18 1.52 16.13
C GLU A 144 9.38 2.74 16.64
N SER A 145 9.25 3.81 15.83
CA SER A 145 8.41 4.95 16.18
C SER A 145 6.93 4.65 15.95
N GLU A 146 6.06 5.18 16.81
CA GLU A 146 4.64 4.83 16.90
C GLU A 146 3.89 4.99 15.56
N ASP A 147 4.21 6.02 14.76
CA ASP A 147 3.50 6.28 13.51
C ASP A 147 4.27 5.84 12.24
N PHE A 148 5.43 5.18 12.37
CA PHE A 148 6.21 4.82 11.17
C PHE A 148 5.43 3.89 10.23
N ASP A 149 4.84 2.83 10.76
CA ASP A 149 4.06 1.89 9.95
C ASP A 149 2.80 2.53 9.38
N ALA A 150 2.20 3.48 10.11
CA ALA A 150 1.05 4.24 9.64
C ALA A 150 1.44 5.17 8.48
N ASP A 151 2.54 5.92 8.62
CA ASP A 151 3.09 6.79 7.57
C ASP A 151 3.40 6.00 6.29
N VAL A 152 4.04 4.83 6.42
CA VAL A 152 4.33 3.95 5.27
C VAL A 152 3.04 3.45 4.64
N THR A 153 2.08 2.99 5.43
CA THR A 153 0.79 2.50 4.91
C THR A 153 0.02 3.60 4.19
N VAL A 154 -0.03 4.81 4.75
CA VAL A 154 -0.63 6.01 4.14
C VAL A 154 0.06 6.32 2.81
N ALA A 155 1.40 6.30 2.77
CA ALA A 155 2.14 6.54 1.54
C ALA A 155 1.83 5.49 0.45
N VAL A 156 1.60 4.22 0.82
CA VAL A 156 1.15 3.17 -0.12
C VAL A 156 -0.29 3.42 -0.59
N LEU A 157 -1.19 3.90 0.28
CA LEU A 157 -2.57 4.27 -0.11
C LEU A 157 -2.60 5.39 -1.16
N ASP A 158 -1.73 6.39 -1.04
CA ASP A 158 -1.60 7.44 -2.06
C ASP A 158 -1.15 6.86 -3.42
N ARG A 159 -0.27 5.85 -3.41
CA ARG A 159 0.16 5.14 -4.63
C ARG A 159 -0.96 4.31 -5.22
N ILE A 160 -1.78 3.64 -4.38
CA ILE A 160 -2.98 2.91 -4.82
C ILE A 160 -3.93 3.83 -5.58
N GLU A 161 -4.22 5.02 -5.05
CA GLU A 161 -5.11 5.99 -5.72
C GLU A 161 -4.56 6.38 -7.10
N GLY A 162 -3.26 6.69 -7.18
CA GLY A 162 -2.60 7.09 -8.43
C GLY A 162 -2.64 6.01 -9.51
N GLU A 163 -2.20 4.79 -9.18
CA GLU A 163 -2.17 3.69 -10.16
C GLU A 163 -3.59 3.26 -10.56
N TYR A 164 -4.54 3.28 -9.63
CA TYR A 164 -5.92 2.92 -9.95
C TYR A 164 -6.58 3.94 -10.87
N ALA A 165 -6.40 5.24 -10.62
CA ALA A 165 -6.94 6.30 -11.46
C ALA A 165 -6.28 6.35 -12.86
N ALA A 166 -5.02 5.91 -12.98
CA ALA A 166 -4.37 5.70 -14.27
C ALA A 166 -4.94 4.47 -15.02
N GLY A 167 -5.37 3.45 -14.28
CA GLY A 167 -5.86 2.19 -14.85
C GLY A 167 -7.34 2.17 -15.23
N ILE A 168 -8.19 2.73 -14.37
CA ILE A 168 -9.65 2.69 -14.44
C ILE A 168 -10.18 4.11 -14.61
N ASN A 169 -11.03 4.32 -15.62
CA ASN A 169 -11.70 5.61 -15.79
C ASN A 169 -12.94 5.75 -14.88
N GLU A 170 -13.53 6.96 -14.83
CA GLU A 170 -14.71 7.25 -14.00
C GLU A 170 -15.94 6.37 -14.28
N SER A 171 -16.02 5.71 -15.44
CA SER A 171 -17.11 4.77 -15.75
C SER A 171 -16.85 3.34 -15.28
N GLY A 172 -15.69 3.08 -14.64
CA GLY A 172 -15.27 1.75 -14.22
C GLY A 172 -14.66 0.90 -15.35
N ALA A 173 -14.29 1.52 -16.48
CA ALA A 173 -13.69 0.80 -17.60
C ALA A 173 -12.16 0.96 -17.62
N VAL A 174 -11.47 -0.12 -17.99
CA VAL A 174 -10.01 -0.11 -18.21
C VAL A 174 -9.65 0.82 -19.37
N ALA A 175 -8.76 1.78 -19.13
CA ALA A 175 -8.50 2.88 -20.04
C ALA A 175 -7.70 2.47 -21.30
N SER A 176 -6.72 1.59 -21.15
CA SER A 176 -5.86 1.09 -22.25
C SER A 176 -5.18 -0.22 -21.83
N ARG A 177 -4.24 -0.72 -22.65
CA ARG A 177 -3.36 -1.81 -22.22
C ARG A 177 -2.45 -1.37 -21.08
N GLU A 178 -1.87 -0.16 -21.16
CA GLU A 178 -1.13 0.40 -20.03
C GLU A 178 -2.03 0.55 -18.82
N GLY A 179 -3.26 1.06 -18.98
CA GLY A 179 -4.20 1.16 -17.86
C GLY A 179 -4.57 -0.20 -17.24
N TYR A 180 -4.58 -1.29 -18.01
CA TYR A 180 -4.75 -2.63 -17.45
C TYR A 180 -3.63 -3.00 -16.48
N ARG A 181 -2.40 -2.56 -16.78
CA ARG A 181 -1.22 -2.81 -15.94
C ARG A 181 -1.27 -1.96 -14.68
N GLU A 182 -1.49 -0.65 -14.79
CA GLU A 182 -1.61 0.22 -13.60
C GLU A 182 -2.74 -0.25 -12.66
N TYR A 183 -3.85 -0.74 -13.22
CA TYR A 183 -4.91 -1.38 -12.45
C TYR A 183 -4.42 -2.59 -11.62
N TRP A 184 -3.57 -3.43 -12.20
CA TRP A 184 -3.00 -4.57 -11.50
C TRP A 184 -1.95 -4.18 -10.47
N ASP A 185 -1.18 -3.12 -10.71
CA ASP A 185 -0.26 -2.55 -9.72
C ASP A 185 -1.03 -2.06 -8.49
N ALA A 186 -2.09 -1.26 -8.70
CA ALA A 186 -2.97 -0.82 -7.62
C ALA A 186 -3.51 -2.00 -6.80
N ARG A 187 -3.93 -3.09 -7.46
CA ARG A 187 -4.41 -4.29 -6.75
C ARG A 187 -3.33 -5.01 -5.98
N GLY A 188 -2.11 -5.07 -6.52
CA GLY A 188 -0.96 -5.60 -5.81
C GLY A 188 -0.65 -4.79 -4.55
N PHE A 189 -0.70 -3.46 -4.66
CA PHE A 189 -0.46 -2.53 -3.57
C PHE A 189 -1.54 -2.62 -2.49
N ILE A 190 -2.82 -2.77 -2.85
CA ILE A 190 -3.91 -2.97 -1.88
C ILE A 190 -3.65 -4.21 -1.02
N VAL A 191 -3.24 -5.33 -1.62
CA VAL A 191 -2.92 -6.55 -0.87
C VAL A 191 -1.72 -6.32 0.05
N GLN A 192 -0.67 -5.63 -0.43
CA GLN A 192 0.50 -5.36 0.39
C GLN A 192 0.19 -4.42 1.57
N ALA A 193 -0.57 -3.35 1.34
CA ALA A 193 -0.98 -2.43 2.40
C ALA A 193 -1.84 -3.13 3.47
N SER A 194 -2.76 -3.99 3.05
CA SER A 194 -3.56 -4.81 3.97
C SER A 194 -2.68 -5.76 4.78
N GLU A 195 -1.72 -6.45 4.17
CA GLU A 195 -0.81 -7.35 4.91
C GLU A 195 0.12 -6.61 5.87
N ARG A 196 0.61 -5.40 5.50
CA ARG A 196 1.37 -4.55 6.42
C ARG A 196 0.53 -4.14 7.62
N TYR A 197 -0.70 -3.70 7.38
CA TYR A 197 -1.62 -3.37 8.45
C TYR A 197 -1.81 -4.54 9.42
N GLU A 198 -2.13 -5.73 8.93
CA GLU A 198 -2.31 -6.92 9.77
C GLU A 198 -1.06 -7.29 10.59
N GLY A 199 0.12 -7.15 9.98
CA GLY A 199 1.39 -7.52 10.62
C GLY A 199 1.87 -6.54 11.67
N GLU A 200 1.85 -5.25 11.33
CA GLU A 200 2.57 -4.21 12.08
C GLU A 200 1.63 -3.28 12.88
N LEU A 201 0.45 -2.98 12.35
CA LEU A 201 -0.46 -1.96 12.91
C LEU A 201 -1.62 -2.55 13.71
N ALA A 202 -2.25 -3.63 13.23
CA ALA A 202 -3.40 -4.24 13.89
C ALA A 202 -3.18 -4.51 15.40
N PRO A 203 -2.00 -4.97 15.87
CA PRO A 203 -1.74 -5.18 17.30
C PRO A 203 -1.75 -3.89 18.15
N THR A 204 -1.58 -2.72 17.54
CA THR A 204 -1.53 -1.42 18.24
C THR A 204 -2.91 -0.74 18.28
N PHE A 205 -3.88 -1.25 17.52
CA PHE A 205 -5.21 -0.66 17.41
C PHE A 205 -6.16 -1.27 18.43
N GLY A 206 -7.03 -0.43 18.97
CA GLY A 206 -8.16 -0.88 19.77
C GLY A 206 -9.22 -1.61 18.92
N PRO A 207 -10.12 -2.43 19.51
CA PRO A 207 -10.99 -3.33 18.76
C PRO A 207 -11.89 -2.64 17.74
N LEU A 208 -12.36 -1.43 18.04
CA LEU A 208 -13.24 -0.67 17.15
C LEU A 208 -12.47 -0.17 15.92
N ALA A 209 -11.36 0.53 16.13
CA ALA A 209 -10.50 1.03 15.05
C ALA A 209 -9.96 -0.14 14.20
N HIS A 210 -9.59 -1.25 14.85
CA HIS A 210 -9.14 -2.44 14.15
C HIS A 210 -10.22 -2.99 13.19
N THR A 211 -11.46 -3.14 13.67
CA THR A 211 -12.59 -3.60 12.86
C THR A 211 -12.86 -2.65 11.69
N GLN A 212 -12.84 -1.34 11.93
CA GLN A 212 -13.08 -0.34 10.88
C GLN A 212 -12.04 -0.43 9.76
N VAL A 213 -10.76 -0.58 10.10
CA VAL A 213 -9.68 -0.70 9.12
C VAL A 213 -9.78 -2.02 8.34
N GLU A 214 -10.07 -3.14 9.00
CA GLU A 214 -10.31 -4.44 8.33
C GLU A 214 -11.48 -4.37 7.33
N GLU A 215 -12.60 -3.77 7.75
CA GLU A 215 -13.77 -3.56 6.89
C GLU A 215 -13.44 -2.67 5.69
N SER A 216 -12.68 -1.59 5.92
CA SER A 216 -12.27 -0.66 4.87
C SER A 216 -11.31 -1.28 3.86
N PHE A 217 -10.32 -2.08 4.29
CA PHE A 217 -9.47 -2.84 3.37
C PHE A 217 -10.26 -3.89 2.59
N THR A 218 -11.22 -4.55 3.23
CA THR A 218 -12.13 -5.50 2.57
C THR A 218 -12.96 -4.80 1.50
N GLU A 219 -13.52 -3.64 1.83
CA GLU A 219 -14.28 -2.81 0.90
C GLU A 219 -13.40 -2.32 -0.27
N LEU A 220 -12.19 -1.84 0.01
CA LEU A 220 -11.22 -1.40 -1.00
C LEU A 220 -10.90 -2.52 -2.00
N GLN A 221 -10.60 -3.72 -1.51
CA GLN A 221 -10.34 -4.90 -2.34
C GLN A 221 -11.55 -5.29 -3.19
N ALA A 222 -12.75 -5.25 -2.62
CA ALA A 222 -13.99 -5.55 -3.35
C ALA A 222 -14.28 -4.52 -4.44
N ASN A 223 -14.10 -3.24 -4.13
CA ASN A 223 -14.27 -2.11 -5.05
C ASN A 223 -13.28 -2.17 -6.22
N ALA A 224 -12.00 -2.39 -5.95
CA ALA A 224 -11.01 -2.57 -7.01
C ALA A 224 -11.32 -3.81 -7.87
N SER A 225 -11.76 -4.91 -7.26
CA SER A 225 -12.08 -6.14 -7.98
C SER A 225 -13.31 -6.01 -8.90
N ARG A 226 -14.29 -5.18 -8.53
CA ARG A 226 -15.46 -4.86 -9.36
C ARG A 226 -15.25 -3.70 -10.34
N GLN A 227 -14.02 -3.16 -10.39
CA GLN A 227 -13.68 -1.99 -11.21
C GLN A 227 -14.60 -0.80 -10.91
N ALA A 228 -14.83 -0.54 -9.62
CA ALA A 228 -15.54 0.65 -9.16
C ALA A 228 -14.85 1.92 -9.69
N SER A 229 -15.58 3.03 -9.74
CA SER A 229 -15.00 4.31 -10.18
C SER A 229 -13.83 4.73 -9.27
N PRO A 230 -12.82 5.46 -9.78
CA PRO A 230 -11.74 5.98 -8.95
C PRO A 230 -12.26 6.78 -7.74
N SER A 231 -13.33 7.55 -7.92
CA SER A 231 -13.97 8.31 -6.82
C SER A 231 -14.46 7.45 -5.66
N GLU A 232 -14.95 6.23 -5.92
CA GLU A 232 -15.34 5.28 -4.86
C GLU A 232 -14.12 4.79 -4.08
N LEU A 233 -13.00 4.51 -4.76
CA LEU A 233 -11.77 4.07 -4.09
C LEU A 233 -11.14 5.21 -3.28
N THR A 234 -11.07 6.42 -3.83
CA THR A 234 -10.55 7.61 -3.14
C THR A 234 -11.30 7.87 -1.83
N ALA A 235 -12.62 7.63 -1.78
CA ALA A 235 -13.37 7.78 -0.55
C ALA A 235 -12.93 6.77 0.53
N ILE A 236 -12.72 5.51 0.15
CA ILE A 236 -12.29 4.45 1.06
C ILE A 236 -10.85 4.67 1.54
N THR A 237 -9.94 5.03 0.63
CA THR A 237 -8.54 5.33 0.98
C THR A 237 -8.42 6.61 1.82
N ALA A 238 -9.29 7.60 1.63
CA ALA A 238 -9.35 8.77 2.50
C ALA A 238 -9.80 8.40 3.94
N ASP A 239 -10.80 7.52 4.08
CA ASP A 239 -11.24 7.02 5.38
C ASP A 239 -10.13 6.23 6.08
N LEU A 240 -9.51 5.29 5.36
CA LEU A 240 -8.34 4.53 5.84
C LEU A 240 -7.21 5.47 6.33
N ARG A 241 -6.85 6.49 5.54
CA ARG A 241 -5.82 7.46 5.95
C ARG A 241 -6.20 8.19 7.24
N SER A 242 -7.47 8.57 7.38
CA SER A 242 -7.98 9.22 8.58
C SER A 242 -7.85 8.32 9.81
N THR A 243 -8.33 7.08 9.73
CA THR A 243 -8.29 6.13 10.85
C THR A 243 -6.86 5.72 11.19
N LEU A 244 -6.01 5.49 10.19
CA LEU A 244 -4.60 5.13 10.40
C LEU A 244 -3.79 6.24 11.07
N SER A 245 -4.12 7.50 10.78
CA SER A 245 -3.44 8.65 11.39
C SER A 245 -3.93 8.96 12.80
N ASN A 246 -5.14 8.51 13.17
CA ASN A 246 -5.78 8.84 14.45
C ASN A 246 -6.51 7.64 15.07
N PRO A 247 -5.81 6.54 15.39
CA PRO A 247 -6.45 5.29 15.84
C PRO A 247 -7.22 5.37 17.17
N GLY A 248 -7.02 6.43 17.96
CA GLY A 248 -7.60 6.59 19.31
C GLY A 248 -8.77 7.57 19.43
N GLU A 249 -9.12 8.34 18.39
CA GLU A 249 -10.20 9.35 18.50
C GLU A 249 -11.58 8.69 18.71
N ASP A 250 -11.86 7.57 18.05
CA ASP A 250 -13.16 6.90 18.12
C ASP A 250 -13.37 6.07 19.39
N GLU A 251 -12.30 5.57 20.01
CA GLU A 251 -12.42 4.87 21.29
C GLU A 251 -12.80 5.82 22.42
N SER A 252 -12.23 7.04 22.44
CA SER A 252 -12.55 8.04 23.46
C SER A 252 -14.04 8.41 23.44
N ALA A 253 -14.63 8.54 22.25
CA ALA A 253 -16.06 8.83 22.09
C ALA A 253 -16.95 7.65 22.51
N PHE A 254 -16.49 6.41 22.32
CA PHE A 254 -17.21 5.22 22.73
C PHE A 254 -17.13 4.98 24.25
N GLU A 255 -15.96 5.20 24.86
CA GLU A 255 -15.78 5.15 26.31
C GLU A 255 -16.63 6.22 27.02
N ASP A 256 -16.64 7.45 26.51
CA ASP A 256 -17.50 8.54 27.00
C ASP A 256 -18.99 8.16 26.94
N LEU A 257 -19.41 7.47 25.86
CA LEU A 257 -20.79 6.96 25.74
C LEU A 257 -21.09 5.83 26.73
N LEU A 258 -20.15 4.92 26.95
CA LEU A 258 -20.33 3.84 27.92
C LEU A 258 -20.40 4.38 29.35
N GLU A 259 -19.59 5.37 29.72
CA GLU A 259 -19.67 6.04 31.01
C GLU A 259 -21.01 6.78 31.17
N LEU A 260 -21.48 7.45 30.13
CA LEU A 260 -22.80 8.10 30.11
C LEU A 260 -23.93 7.07 30.32
N PHE A 261 -23.87 5.91 29.66
CA PHE A 261 -24.85 4.83 29.82
C PHE A 261 -24.80 4.21 31.21
N ALA A 262 -23.61 3.98 31.78
CA ALA A 262 -23.45 3.46 33.13
C ALA A 262 -24.04 4.43 34.17
N THR A 263 -23.77 5.72 34.03
CA THR A 263 -24.33 6.78 34.89
C THR A 263 -25.86 6.82 34.80
N LEU A 264 -26.41 6.70 33.59
CA LEU A 264 -27.87 6.67 33.37
C LEU A 264 -28.52 5.44 34.02
N LEU A 265 -27.85 4.29 34.00
CA LEU A 265 -28.35 3.06 34.64
C LEU A 265 -28.32 3.14 36.18
N GLU A 266 -27.32 3.81 36.77
CA GLU A 266 -27.27 4.06 38.22
C GLU A 266 -28.38 5.01 38.67
N GLU A 267 -28.61 6.11 37.95
CA GLU A 267 -29.70 7.05 38.26
C GLU A 267 -31.10 6.42 38.17
N LEU A 268 -31.30 5.50 37.21
CA LEU A 268 -32.55 4.74 37.07
C LEU A 268 -32.73 3.70 38.18
N SER A 269 -31.64 3.18 38.75
CA SER A 269 -31.67 2.23 39.87
C SER A 269 -32.07 2.90 41.19
N ASP A 270 -31.56 4.11 41.46
CA ASP A 270 -31.81 4.83 42.72
C ASP A 270 -33.18 5.54 42.78
N GLY A 271 -33.86 5.74 41.65
CA GLY A 271 -35.16 6.42 41.58
C GLY A 271 -36.40 5.60 41.99
N THR A 272 -36.26 4.32 42.37
CA THR A 272 -37.42 3.41 42.54
C THR A 272 -37.88 3.21 43.99
N THR A 273 -37.30 3.91 44.97
CA THR A 273 -37.70 3.78 46.39
C THR A 273 -38.31 5.05 46.97
N ASP A 274 -39.44 5.52 46.44
CA ASP A 274 -40.41 6.24 47.28
C ASP A 274 -41.83 6.16 46.71
N GLY A 275 -42.60 5.22 47.24
CA GLY A 275 -43.97 4.94 46.83
C GLY A 275 -44.75 4.14 47.87
N SER A 276 -44.58 4.48 49.15
CA SER A 276 -45.51 4.08 50.21
C SER A 276 -46.38 5.27 50.59
N SER A 277 -47.66 5.22 50.20
CA SER A 277 -48.80 5.78 50.94
C SER A 277 -50.09 5.14 50.45
#